data_AF-A0A2T4LJR1-F1
#
_entry.id   AF-A0A2T4LJR1-F1
#
_cell.length_a   1.000
_cell.length_b   1.000
_cell.length_c   1.000
_cell.angle_alpha   90.00
_cell.angle_beta   90.00
_cell.angle_gamma   90.00
#
_symmetry.space_group_name_H-M   'P 1'
#
loop_
_entity.id
_entity.type
_entity.pdbx_description
1 polymer ?
#
loop_
_entity_poly.entity_id
_entity_poly.type
_entity_poly.pdbx_seq_one_letter_code
_entity_poly.pdbx_strand_id
1 'polypeptide(L)'
;PYNLNGGIQELDEAGVVAYKAFLATCGDRSVEGDFENVDDYSLYEGMKQIAKTGKILSIHSENATITDRLGEIAKASGETSLSAYVDSRPVFTEVEPIRKIILFAKETGCRVHIVHVACEEGVDEIVKAQQE
;
A
#
# COMPACT_ATOMS: atom_id res chain seq x y z
N PRO A 1 -6.62 11.70 1.23
CA PRO A 1 -5.62 12.09 0.20
C PRO A 1 -6.04 13.32 -0.60
N TYR A 2 -5.17 14.33 -0.67
CA TYR A 2 -5.45 15.61 -1.37
C TYR A 2 -5.70 15.44 -2.88
N ASN A 3 -5.17 14.37 -3.49
CA ASN A 3 -5.18 14.14 -4.92
C ASN A 3 -6.48 13.50 -5.48
N LEU A 4 -7.43 13.09 -4.64
CA LEU A 4 -8.71 12.51 -5.13
C LEU A 4 -9.63 13.56 -5.79
N ASN A 5 -9.41 14.84 -5.52
CA ASN A 5 -10.18 15.95 -6.07
C ASN A 5 -9.44 16.59 -7.26
N GLY A 6 -9.25 15.82 -8.35
CA GLY A 6 -8.65 16.30 -9.61
C GLY A 6 -7.13 16.15 -9.71
N GLY A 7 -6.41 16.03 -8.59
CA GLY A 7 -4.95 15.91 -8.59
C GLY A 7 -4.41 14.68 -9.35
N ILE A 8 -5.17 13.59 -9.43
CA ILE A 8 -4.78 12.42 -10.25
C ILE A 8 -4.75 12.78 -11.74
N GLN A 9 -5.73 13.52 -12.24
CA GLN A 9 -5.80 13.94 -13.65
C GLN A 9 -4.79 15.05 -13.95
N GLU A 10 -4.57 15.99 -13.04
CA GLU A 10 -3.52 17.01 -13.20
C GLU A 10 -2.13 16.36 -13.37
N LEU A 11 -1.83 15.33 -12.58
CA LEU A 11 -0.58 14.57 -12.74
C LEU A 11 -0.56 13.76 -14.04
N ASP A 12 -1.72 13.25 -14.49
CA ASP A 12 -1.84 12.53 -15.75
C ASP A 12 -1.43 13.42 -16.93
N GLU A 13 -2.01 14.63 -16.99
CA GLU A 13 -1.72 15.67 -17.97
C GLU A 13 -0.27 16.17 -17.90
N ALA A 14 0.30 16.23 -16.71
CA ALA A 14 1.71 16.56 -16.49
C ALA A 14 2.69 15.45 -16.95
N GLY A 15 2.18 14.28 -17.35
CA GLY A 15 2.98 13.22 -17.96
C GLY A 15 3.64 12.26 -16.98
N VAL A 16 3.13 12.11 -15.75
CA VAL A 16 3.63 11.06 -14.84
C VAL A 16 3.45 9.68 -15.46
N VAL A 17 4.34 8.74 -15.16
CA VAL A 17 4.27 7.37 -15.72
C VAL A 17 3.55 6.38 -14.82
N ALA A 18 3.42 6.70 -13.53
CA ALA A 18 2.84 5.85 -12.50
C ALA A 18 2.43 6.68 -11.28
N TYR A 19 1.60 6.07 -10.43
CA TYR A 19 1.19 6.59 -9.13
C TYR A 19 1.74 5.70 -8.00
N LYS A 20 1.82 6.24 -6.78
CA LYS A 20 2.22 5.51 -5.58
C LYS A 20 1.19 5.68 -4.47
N ALA A 21 0.84 4.59 -3.80
CA ALA A 21 0.08 4.59 -2.56
C ALA A 21 0.75 3.71 -1.49
N PHE A 22 0.39 3.94 -0.23
CA PHE A 22 0.86 3.20 0.92
C PHE A 22 -0.33 2.72 1.75
N LEU A 23 -0.35 1.44 2.11
CA LEU A 23 -1.25 0.91 3.15
C LEU A 23 -0.58 0.83 4.52
N ALA A 24 0.75 0.74 4.55
CA ALA A 24 1.53 0.89 5.77
C ALA A 24 1.72 2.36 6.12
N THR A 25 1.92 2.64 7.41
CA THR A 25 2.26 3.97 7.90
C THR A 25 3.50 4.51 7.19
N CYS A 26 3.39 5.73 6.67
CA CYS A 26 4.44 6.43 5.95
C CYS A 26 4.41 7.93 6.24
N GLY A 27 5.48 8.60 5.81
CA GLY A 27 5.67 10.04 5.99
C GLY A 27 5.93 10.46 7.44
N ASP A 28 6.30 11.72 7.60
CA ASP A 28 6.42 12.40 8.88
C ASP A 28 5.17 13.25 9.12
N ARG A 29 4.35 12.84 10.09
CA ARG A 29 3.11 13.55 10.47
C ARG A 29 3.37 14.96 11.03
N SER A 30 4.62 15.31 11.35
CA SER A 30 5.00 16.66 11.74
C SER A 30 5.28 17.61 10.57
N VAL A 31 5.40 17.08 9.35
CA VAL A 31 5.64 17.85 8.12
C VAL A 31 4.32 18.04 7.37
N GLU A 32 3.90 19.29 7.22
CA GLU A 32 2.70 19.63 6.47
C GLU A 32 2.85 19.23 5.00
N GLY A 33 1.91 18.42 4.51
CA GLY A 33 1.86 17.97 3.13
C GLY A 33 2.78 16.81 2.77
N ASP A 34 3.40 16.14 3.76
CA ASP A 34 4.13 14.90 3.51
C ASP A 34 3.19 13.74 3.12
N PHE A 35 3.76 12.64 2.61
CA PHE A 35 3.00 11.49 2.15
C PHE A 35 2.25 10.81 3.30
N GLU A 36 0.98 10.47 3.09
CA GLU A 36 0.20 9.71 4.06
C GLU A 36 -0.29 8.40 3.47
N ASN A 37 -0.45 7.40 4.33
CA ASN A 37 -1.11 6.16 3.95
C ASN A 37 -2.60 6.40 3.70
N VAL A 38 -3.16 5.62 2.79
CA VAL A 38 -4.56 5.75 2.38
C VAL A 38 -5.45 4.77 3.15
N ASP A 39 -6.69 5.18 3.43
CA ASP A 39 -7.73 4.27 3.88
C ASP A 39 -8.34 3.49 2.70
N ASP A 40 -9.19 2.50 3.01
CA ASP A 40 -9.76 1.61 2.00
C ASP A 40 -10.63 2.36 0.97
N TYR A 41 -11.38 3.38 1.39
CA TYR A 41 -12.20 4.18 0.47
C TYR A 41 -11.33 5.02 -0.47
N SER A 42 -10.31 5.66 0.08
CA SER A 42 -9.36 6.48 -0.67
C SER A 42 -8.58 5.65 -1.67
N LEU A 43 -8.17 4.44 -1.29
CA LEU A 43 -7.56 3.48 -2.21
C LEU A 43 -8.54 3.14 -3.33
N TYR A 44 -9.76 2.73 -3.00
CA TYR A 44 -10.78 2.33 -3.98
C TYR A 44 -11.09 3.44 -4.99
N GLU A 45 -11.39 4.65 -4.50
CA GLU A 45 -11.71 5.78 -5.38
C GLU A 45 -10.49 6.24 -6.18
N GLY A 46 -9.30 6.27 -5.57
CA GLY A 46 -8.06 6.55 -6.28
C GLY A 46 -7.77 5.54 -7.39
N MET A 47 -7.98 4.25 -7.14
CA MET A 47 -7.82 3.19 -8.14
C MET A 47 -8.79 3.36 -9.32
N LYS A 48 -10.05 3.70 -9.06
CA LYS A 48 -11.02 4.02 -10.14
C LYS A 48 -10.59 5.21 -10.99
N GLN A 49 -10.01 6.23 -10.37
CA GLN A 49 -9.54 7.41 -11.11
C GLN A 49 -8.28 7.10 -11.91
N ILE A 50 -7.32 6.38 -11.32
CA ILE A 50 -6.07 5.96 -11.99
C ILE A 50 -6.39 5.02 -13.16
N ALA A 51 -7.37 4.12 -13.04
CA ALA A 51 -7.79 3.25 -14.14
C ALA A 51 -8.14 4.04 -15.41
N LYS A 52 -8.74 5.23 -15.28
CA LYS A 52 -9.09 6.11 -16.41
C LYS A 52 -7.87 6.70 -17.13
N THR A 53 -6.75 6.82 -16.43
CA THR A 53 -5.48 7.33 -17.00
C THR A 53 -4.75 6.26 -17.84
N GLY A 54 -5.12 4.98 -17.68
CA GLY A 54 -4.41 3.85 -18.28
C GLY A 54 -3.02 3.57 -17.69
N LYS A 55 -2.63 4.29 -16.63
CA LYS A 55 -1.33 4.15 -15.95
C LYS A 55 -1.39 3.15 -14.80
N ILE A 56 -0.23 2.87 -14.21
CA ILE A 56 -0.06 1.86 -13.16
C ILE A 56 -0.01 2.51 -11.77
N LEU A 57 -0.64 1.85 -10.79
CA LEU A 57 -0.52 2.17 -9.37
C LEU A 57 0.47 1.22 -8.71
N SER A 58 1.58 1.76 -8.19
CA SER A 58 2.52 1.03 -7.33
C SER A 58 2.09 1.13 -5.87
N ILE A 59 2.09 0.03 -5.12
CA ILE A 59 1.52 0.01 -3.75
C ILE A 59 2.46 -0.68 -2.77
N HIS A 60 2.72 -0.02 -1.63
CA HIS A 60 3.34 -0.67 -0.47
C HIS A 60 2.25 -1.37 0.34
N SER A 61 2.35 -2.69 0.46
CA SER A 61 1.30 -3.57 0.99
C SER A 61 1.69 -4.18 2.33
N GLU A 62 1.55 -3.42 3.42
CA GLU A 62 1.63 -3.96 4.79
C GLU A 62 0.48 -3.36 5.63
N ASN A 63 -0.04 -4.14 6.59
CA ASN A 63 -1.14 -3.74 7.46
C ASN A 63 -0.63 -2.84 8.60
N ALA A 64 -0.65 -1.52 8.37
CA ALA A 64 -0.20 -0.50 9.32
C ALA A 64 -0.72 -0.72 10.75
N THR A 65 -2.04 -0.96 10.89
CA THR A 65 -2.68 -1.06 12.20
C THR A 65 -2.07 -2.17 13.04
N ILE A 66 -1.74 -3.31 12.43
CA ILE A 66 -1.14 -4.43 13.15
C ILE A 66 0.36 -4.20 13.35
N THR A 67 1.09 -3.84 12.30
CA THR A 67 2.55 -3.67 12.38
C THR A 67 2.96 -2.59 13.38
N ASP A 68 2.22 -1.48 13.40
CA ASP A 68 2.51 -0.37 14.30
C ASP A 68 2.24 -0.76 15.74
N ARG A 69 1.13 -1.45 16.01
CA ARG A 69 0.80 -1.95 17.35
C ARG A 69 1.80 -2.96 17.87
N LEU A 70 2.25 -3.90 17.02
CA LEU A 70 3.27 -4.86 17.41
C LEU A 70 4.62 -4.15 17.68
N GLY A 71 4.98 -3.15 16.88
CA GLY A 71 6.16 -2.32 17.09
C GLY A 71 6.10 -1.51 18.39
N GLU A 72 4.94 -0.92 18.71
CA GLU A 72 4.68 -0.22 19.97
C GLU A 72 4.88 -1.16 21.17
N ILE A 73 4.35 -2.39 21.09
CA ILE A 73 4.48 -3.41 22.15
C ILE A 73 5.94 -3.81 22.36
N ALA A 74 6.67 -4.10 21.28
CA ALA A 74 8.09 -4.46 21.36
C ALA A 74 8.94 -3.32 21.97
N LYS A 75 8.69 -2.08 21.54
CA LYS A 75 9.36 -0.91 22.12
C LYS A 75 9.03 -0.74 23.60
N ALA A 76 7.78 -0.94 24.00
CA ALA A 76 7.34 -0.82 25.39
C ALA A 76 7.93 -1.92 26.30
N SER A 77 8.24 -3.10 25.76
CA SER A 77 8.95 -4.16 26.50
C SER A 77 10.48 -3.96 26.55
N GLY A 78 11.00 -2.89 25.95
CA GLY A 78 12.44 -2.60 25.88
C GLY A 78 13.19 -3.43 24.83
N GLU A 79 12.47 -4.19 24.02
CA GLU A 79 13.04 -4.99 22.95
C GLU A 79 13.28 -4.11 21.72
N THR A 80 14.56 -4.01 21.31
CA THR A 80 15.02 -3.09 20.26
C THR A 80 15.93 -3.77 19.23
N SER A 81 16.01 -5.11 19.27
CA SER A 81 16.76 -5.89 18.28
C SER A 81 16.12 -5.83 16.90
N LEU A 82 16.94 -6.09 15.87
CA LEU A 82 16.46 -6.24 14.50
C LEU A 82 15.47 -7.42 14.37
N SER A 83 15.68 -8.50 15.10
CA SER A 83 14.76 -9.65 15.12
C SER A 83 13.37 -9.24 15.60
N ALA A 84 13.28 -8.42 16.64
CA ALA A 84 11.98 -7.98 17.13
C ALA A 84 11.26 -7.03 16.18
N TYR A 85 12.01 -6.25 15.39
CA TYR A 85 11.42 -5.48 14.30
C TYR A 85 10.80 -6.41 13.24
N VAL A 86 11.48 -7.50 12.87
CA VAL A 86 10.92 -8.52 11.95
C VAL A 86 9.71 -9.20 12.58
N ASP A 87 9.77 -9.57 13.86
CA ASP A 87 8.67 -10.20 14.59
C ASP A 87 7.43 -9.29 14.70
N SER A 88 7.62 -7.96 14.69
CA SER A 88 6.52 -7.00 14.63
C SER A 88 5.84 -6.89 13.25
N ARG A 89 6.39 -7.55 12.24
CA ARG A 89 5.92 -7.55 10.84
C ARG A 89 5.76 -8.99 10.33
N PRO A 90 4.95 -9.82 11.00
CA PRO A 90 4.78 -11.22 10.61
C PRO A 90 4.17 -11.31 9.22
N VAL A 91 4.59 -12.30 8.43
CA VAL A 91 4.23 -12.50 7.00
C VAL A 91 2.77 -12.15 6.64
N PHE A 92 1.80 -12.54 7.46
CA PHE A 92 0.39 -12.28 7.17
C PHE A 92 0.03 -10.78 7.05
N THR A 93 0.81 -9.89 7.69
CA THR A 93 0.62 -8.43 7.57
C THR A 93 1.00 -7.89 6.21
N GLU A 94 1.79 -8.61 5.41
CA GLU A 94 2.02 -8.31 3.99
C GLU A 94 0.97 -8.99 3.09
N VAL A 95 0.65 -10.26 3.38
CA VAL A 95 -0.27 -11.09 2.56
C VAL A 95 -1.71 -10.57 2.58
N GLU A 96 -2.25 -10.14 3.72
CA GLU A 96 -3.63 -9.64 3.82
C GLU A 96 -3.85 -8.39 2.95
N PRO A 97 -3.01 -7.34 3.03
CA PRO A 97 -3.12 -6.19 2.14
C PRO A 97 -2.94 -6.53 0.67
N ILE A 98 -2.05 -7.46 0.31
CA ILE A 98 -1.89 -7.92 -1.09
C ILE A 98 -3.21 -8.47 -1.62
N ARG A 99 -3.88 -9.35 -0.87
CA ARG A 99 -5.19 -9.91 -1.25
C ARG A 99 -6.25 -8.82 -1.41
N LYS A 100 -6.28 -7.83 -0.50
CA LYS A 100 -7.17 -6.68 -0.59
C LYS A 100 -6.93 -5.85 -1.87
N ILE A 101 -5.66 -5.56 -2.17
CA ILE A 101 -5.28 -4.81 -3.37
C ILE A 101 -5.70 -5.55 -4.63
N ILE A 102 -5.49 -6.87 -4.68
CA ILE A 102 -5.90 -7.72 -5.81
C ILE A 102 -7.42 -7.64 -6.02
N LEU A 103 -8.21 -7.73 -4.95
CA LEU A 103 -9.66 -7.58 -5.01
C LEU A 103 -10.05 -6.22 -5.58
N PHE A 104 -9.45 -5.14 -5.08
CA PHE A 104 -9.77 -3.79 -5.55
C PHE A 104 -9.32 -3.56 -6.99
N ALA A 105 -8.22 -4.16 -7.42
CA ALA A 105 -7.75 -4.10 -8.81
C ALA A 105 -8.78 -4.74 -9.75
N LYS A 106 -9.33 -5.90 -9.38
CA LYS A 106 -10.41 -6.58 -10.13
C LYS A 106 -11.68 -5.72 -10.20
N GLU A 107 -12.08 -5.13 -9.08
CA GLU A 107 -13.30 -4.31 -9.01
C GLU A 107 -13.18 -2.99 -9.80
N THR A 108 -12.00 -2.38 -9.81
CA THR A 108 -11.81 -1.03 -10.38
C THR A 108 -11.21 -1.04 -11.80
N GLY A 109 -10.66 -2.17 -12.24
CA GLY A 109 -9.88 -2.27 -13.48
C GLY A 109 -8.52 -1.57 -13.40
N CYS A 110 -8.09 -1.11 -12.22
CA CYS A 110 -6.81 -0.44 -12.05
C CYS A 110 -5.64 -1.42 -12.18
N ARG A 111 -4.68 -1.12 -13.04
CA ARG A 111 -3.44 -1.90 -13.13
C ARG A 111 -2.57 -1.60 -11.91
N VAL A 112 -2.17 -2.64 -11.18
CA VAL A 112 -1.38 -2.53 -9.95
C VAL A 112 0.00 -3.16 -10.09
N HIS A 113 0.97 -2.61 -9.36
CA HIS A 113 2.30 -3.17 -9.14
C HIS A 113 2.57 -3.23 -7.63
N ILE A 114 2.58 -4.43 -7.07
CA ILE A 114 2.97 -4.63 -5.67
C ILE A 114 4.49 -4.51 -5.60
N VAL A 115 4.97 -3.48 -4.92
CA VAL A 115 6.42 -3.25 -4.79
C VAL A 115 7.00 -4.07 -3.65
N HIS A 116 8.30 -4.37 -3.74
CA HIS A 116 9.14 -4.92 -2.67
C HIS A 116 8.49 -6.05 -1.83
N VAL A 117 7.85 -7.02 -2.49
CA VAL A 117 7.33 -8.23 -1.85
C VAL A 117 8.46 -8.96 -1.13
N ALA A 118 8.28 -9.26 0.15
CA ALA A 118 9.31 -9.78 1.03
C ALA A 118 9.09 -11.25 1.45
N CYS A 119 7.94 -11.83 1.12
CA CYS A 119 7.59 -13.22 1.47
C CYS A 119 7.13 -14.05 0.26
N GLU A 120 7.32 -15.37 0.34
CA GLU A 120 6.88 -16.33 -0.68
C GLU A 120 5.36 -16.30 -0.82
N GLU A 121 4.64 -16.24 0.29
CA GLU A 121 3.18 -16.21 0.33
C GLU A 121 2.61 -14.98 -0.39
N GLY A 122 3.30 -13.84 -0.32
CA GLY A 122 2.93 -12.64 -1.06
C GLY A 122 3.11 -12.82 -2.58
N VAL A 123 4.20 -13.48 -3.00
CA VAL A 123 4.44 -13.81 -4.42
C VAL A 123 3.38 -14.78 -4.92
N ASP A 124 3.02 -15.81 -4.15
CA ASP A 124 2.02 -16.81 -4.51
C ASP A 124 0.65 -16.18 -4.78
N GLU A 125 0.20 -15.24 -3.94
CA GLU A 125 -1.06 -14.53 -4.16
C GLU A 125 -1.05 -13.71 -5.47
N ILE A 126 0.08 -13.07 -5.78
CA ILE A 126 0.24 -12.28 -7.00
C ILE A 126 0.26 -13.17 -8.24
N VAL A 127 1.03 -14.26 -8.22
CA VAL A 127 1.13 -15.21 -9.34
C VAL A 127 -0.23 -15.86 -9.61
N LYS A 128 -0.95 -16.25 -8.55
CA LYS A 128 -2.30 -16.79 -8.67
C LYS A 128 -3.23 -15.78 -9.34
N ALA A 129 -3.23 -14.53 -8.91
CA ALA A 129 -4.08 -13.50 -9.49
C ALA A 129 -3.74 -13.17 -10.95
N GLN A 130 -2.49 -13.33 -11.38
CA GLN A 130 -2.07 -13.14 -12.78
C GLN A 130 -2.55 -14.26 -13.72
N GLN A 131 -2.98 -15.40 -13.18
CA GLN A 131 -3.46 -16.55 -13.96
C GLN A 131 -4.99 -16.60 -14.09
N GLU A 132 -5.70 -15.67 -13.45
CA GLU A 132 -7.16 -15.49 -13.56
C GLU A 132 -7.54 -14.61 -14.76
#